data_AF-A0A2I0T6Q3-F1
#
_entry.id   AF-A0A2I0T6Q3-F1
#
_cell.length_a   1.000
_cell.length_b   1.000
_cell.length_c   1.000
_cell.angle_alpha   90.00
_cell.angle_beta   90.00
_cell.angle_gamma   90.00
#
_symmetry.space_group_name_H-M   'P 1'
#
loop_
_entity.id
_entity.type
_entity.pdbx_description
1 polymer ?
#
loop_
_entity_poly.entity_id
_entity_poly.type
_entity_poly.pdbx_seq_one_letter_code
_entity_poly.pdbx_strand_id
1 'polypeptide(L)'
;MTAFILAVIVNNYTTGQEACLQGNLIAICLEQLNDPHPLLRQWVAICLGRIWQNFDSARWCGVRDSAHEKLYSLLSDPIPEELVVALSHLVVQYESNFCTVALQFMEEEKNYPLPSPAATDITYVGNLEG
;
A
#
# COMPACT_ATOMS: atom_id res chain seq x y z
N MET A 1 16.59 -11.54 -10.76
CA MET A 1 15.89 -12.78 -11.17
C MET A 1 14.79 -13.19 -10.18
N THR A 2 15.00 -13.06 -8.87
CA THR A 2 13.98 -13.40 -7.85
C THR A 2 12.69 -12.58 -7.96
N ALA A 3 12.78 -11.27 -8.18
CA ALA A 3 11.60 -10.40 -8.35
C ALA A 3 10.73 -10.79 -9.56
N PHE A 4 11.35 -11.29 -10.64
CA PHE A 4 10.63 -11.82 -11.80
C PHE A 4 9.81 -13.07 -11.44
N ILE A 5 10.42 -14.02 -10.74
CA ILE A 5 9.75 -15.26 -10.33
C ILE A 5 8.57 -14.94 -9.43
N LEU A 6 8.77 -14.05 -8.45
CA LEU A 6 7.69 -13.59 -7.56
C LEU A 6 6.57 -12.91 -8.35
N ALA A 7 6.89 -12.04 -9.30
CA ALA A 7 5.91 -11.39 -10.16
C ALA A 7 5.11 -12.41 -11.00
N VAL A 8 5.68 -13.55 -11.37
CA VAL A 8 4.96 -14.64 -12.06
C VAL A 8 4.06 -15.41 -11.10
N ILE A 9 4.53 -15.69 -9.88
CA ILE A 9 3.76 -16.41 -8.85
C ILE A 9 2.50 -15.63 -8.45
N VAL A 10 2.60 -14.32 -8.30
CA VAL A 10 1.46 -13.48 -7.87
C VAL A 10 0.52 -13.07 -9.02
N ASN A 11 0.82 -13.49 -10.25
CA ASN A 11 0.07 -13.05 -11.44
C ASN A 11 -1.26 -13.81 -11.57
N ASN A 12 -2.38 -13.14 -11.25
CA ASN A 12 -3.73 -13.73 -11.30
C ASN A 12 -3.86 -15.04 -10.51
N TYR A 13 -3.12 -15.17 -9.41
CA TYR A 13 -3.12 -16.36 -8.57
C TYR A 13 -3.23 -15.97 -7.09
N THR A 14 -4.47 -16.01 -6.57
CA THR A 14 -4.81 -15.49 -5.23
C THR A 14 -4.07 -16.22 -4.10
N THR A 15 -3.96 -17.55 -4.16
CA THR A 15 -3.19 -18.30 -3.14
C THR A 15 -1.71 -17.89 -3.13
N GLY A 16 -1.13 -17.60 -4.29
CA GLY A 16 0.23 -17.07 -4.40
C GLY A 16 0.35 -15.65 -3.85
N GLN A 17 -0.65 -14.80 -4.11
CA GLN A 17 -0.73 -13.44 -3.55
C GLN A 17 -0.83 -13.48 -2.02
N GLU A 18 -1.67 -14.34 -1.43
CA GLU A 18 -1.80 -14.52 0.02
C GLU A 18 -0.50 -14.99 0.67
N ALA A 19 0.14 -16.02 0.10
CA ALA A 19 1.41 -16.52 0.60
C ALA A 19 2.51 -15.44 0.55
N CYS A 20 2.54 -14.65 -0.53
CA CYS A 20 3.49 -13.54 -0.66
C CYS A 20 3.18 -12.39 0.31
N LEU A 21 1.90 -12.10 0.56
CA LEU A 21 1.47 -11.08 1.52
C LEU A 21 1.90 -11.46 2.94
N GLN A 22 1.68 -12.73 3.34
CA GLN A 22 2.14 -13.25 4.62
C GLN A 22 3.68 -13.23 4.76
N GLY A 23 4.39 -13.37 3.64
CA GLY A 23 5.84 -13.24 3.57
C GLY A 23 6.36 -11.80 3.55
N ASN A 24 5.52 -10.79 3.80
CA ASN A 24 5.88 -9.37 3.76
C ASN A 24 6.47 -8.91 2.41
N LEU A 25 6.06 -9.53 1.30
CA LEU A 25 6.63 -9.23 -0.02
C LEU A 25 6.48 -7.75 -0.40
N ILE A 26 5.38 -7.10 0.01
CA ILE A 26 5.12 -5.68 -0.28
C ILE A 26 6.19 -4.79 0.33
N ALA A 27 6.45 -4.93 1.64
CA ALA A 27 7.46 -4.14 2.34
C ALA A 27 8.85 -4.36 1.73
N ILE A 28 9.22 -5.61 1.46
CA ILE A 28 10.50 -5.97 0.82
C ILE A 28 10.62 -5.30 -0.55
N CYS A 29 9.58 -5.38 -1.39
CA CYS A 29 9.56 -4.72 -2.68
C CYS A 29 9.68 -3.20 -2.56
N LEU A 30 9.01 -2.58 -1.60
CA LEU A 30 9.09 -1.13 -1.38
C LEU A 30 10.46 -0.64 -0.90
N GLU A 31 11.26 -1.48 -0.24
CA GLU A 31 12.66 -1.15 0.08
C GLU A 31 13.57 -1.23 -1.15
N GLN A 32 13.32 -2.21 -2.02
CA GLN A 32 14.10 -2.45 -3.24
C GLN A 32 13.77 -1.46 -4.39
N LEU A 33 12.76 -0.61 -4.20
CA LEU A 33 12.36 0.41 -5.16
C LEU A 33 13.46 1.47 -5.42
N ASN A 34 14.36 1.67 -4.46
CA ASN A 34 15.46 2.65 -4.55
C ASN A 34 16.80 2.01 -4.96
N ASP A 35 16.79 0.74 -5.41
CA ASP A 35 18.02 0.05 -5.80
C ASP A 35 18.68 0.73 -7.01
N PRO A 36 20.02 0.86 -7.08
CA PRO A 36 20.71 1.48 -8.22
C PRO A 36 20.52 0.72 -9.54
N HIS A 37 20.09 -0.56 -9.50
CA HIS A 37 19.95 -1.39 -10.68
C HIS A 37 18.58 -1.20 -11.36
N PRO A 38 18.52 -0.69 -12.60
CA PRO A 38 17.28 -0.30 -13.27
C PRO A 38 16.30 -1.47 -13.48
N LEU A 39 16.80 -2.62 -13.94
CA LEU A 39 15.97 -3.82 -14.13
C LEU A 39 15.39 -4.35 -12.82
N LEU A 40 16.07 -4.17 -11.67
CA LEU A 40 15.53 -4.66 -10.40
C LEU A 40 14.32 -3.81 -10.01
N ARG A 41 14.46 -2.48 -10.05
CA ARG A 41 13.36 -1.54 -9.81
C ARG A 41 12.16 -1.83 -10.71
N GLN A 42 12.41 -2.08 -11.99
CA GLN A 42 11.38 -2.45 -12.96
C GLN A 42 10.60 -3.70 -12.53
N TRP A 43 11.30 -4.81 -12.26
CA TRP A 43 10.63 -6.07 -11.88
C TRP A 43 9.93 -5.98 -10.53
N VAL A 44 10.46 -5.18 -9.60
CA VAL A 44 9.85 -4.92 -8.30
C VAL A 44 8.57 -4.11 -8.45
N ALA A 45 8.55 -3.07 -9.27
CA ALA A 45 7.34 -2.30 -9.58
C ALA A 45 6.27 -3.16 -10.24
N ILE A 46 6.64 -4.03 -11.18
CA ILE A 46 5.73 -5.02 -11.80
C ILE A 46 5.18 -5.99 -10.74
N CYS A 47 6.05 -6.50 -9.85
CA CYS A 47 5.66 -7.44 -8.80
C CYS A 47 4.63 -6.81 -7.84
N LEU A 48 4.88 -5.56 -7.42
CA LEU A 48 3.93 -4.78 -6.64
C LEU A 48 2.61 -4.60 -7.39
N GLY A 49 2.65 -4.19 -8.66
CA GLY A 49 1.47 -4.07 -9.52
C GLY A 49 0.58 -5.32 -9.55
N ARG A 50 1.21 -6.51 -9.55
CA ARG A 50 0.52 -7.80 -9.63
C ARG A 50 0.04 -8.34 -8.28
N ILE A 51 0.76 -8.07 -7.18
CA ILE A 51 0.40 -8.65 -5.87
C ILE A 51 -0.93 -8.12 -5.34
N TRP A 52 -1.23 -6.84 -5.59
CA TRP A 52 -2.48 -6.20 -5.17
C TRP A 52 -3.53 -6.13 -6.29
N GLN A 53 -3.27 -6.75 -7.44
CA GLN A 53 -4.24 -6.81 -8.53
C GLN A 53 -5.41 -7.73 -8.14
N ASN A 54 -6.62 -7.17 -8.14
CA ASN A 54 -7.85 -7.86 -7.72
C ASN A 54 -7.76 -8.48 -6.31
N PHE A 55 -6.93 -7.91 -5.44
CA PHE A 55 -6.68 -8.43 -4.10
C PHE A 55 -6.59 -7.30 -3.07
N ASP A 56 -7.73 -6.97 -2.46
CA ASP A 56 -7.87 -5.79 -1.60
C ASP A 56 -7.00 -5.84 -0.35
N SER A 57 -6.77 -7.02 0.24
CA SER A 57 -5.90 -7.16 1.42
C SER A 57 -4.47 -6.70 1.14
N ALA A 58 -3.92 -7.05 -0.02
CA ALA A 58 -2.59 -6.57 -0.44
C ALA A 58 -2.62 -5.08 -0.79
N ARG A 59 -3.71 -4.57 -1.38
CA ARG A 59 -3.86 -3.13 -1.65
C ARG A 59 -3.83 -2.33 -0.34
N TRP A 60 -4.61 -2.72 0.66
CA TRP A 60 -4.64 -2.05 1.96
C TRP A 60 -3.29 -2.10 2.67
N CYS A 61 -2.57 -3.22 2.56
CA CYS A 61 -1.19 -3.30 3.05
C CYS A 61 -0.27 -2.30 2.35
N GLY A 62 -0.36 -2.17 1.02
CA GLY A 62 0.42 -1.19 0.26
C GLY A 62 0.10 0.27 0.63
N VAL A 63 -1.17 0.59 0.92
CA VAL A 63 -1.56 1.92 1.40
C VAL A 63 -0.91 2.22 2.75
N ARG A 64 -0.99 1.27 3.69
CA ARG A 64 -0.38 1.41 5.02
C ARG A 64 1.13 1.59 4.98
N ASP A 65 1.80 0.99 3.99
CA ASP A 65 3.25 1.06 3.83
C ASP A 65 3.70 2.25 2.95
N SER A 66 2.81 3.21 2.68
CA SER A 66 3.05 4.40 1.85
C SER A 66 3.59 4.07 0.45
N ALA A 67 3.11 2.96 -0.14
CA ALA A 67 3.54 2.52 -1.47
C ALA A 67 3.33 3.59 -2.56
N HIS A 68 2.25 4.37 -2.43
CA HIS A 68 1.88 5.42 -3.36
C HIS A 68 2.92 6.55 -3.44
N GLU A 69 3.48 6.96 -2.31
CA GLU A 69 4.53 7.99 -2.27
C GLU A 69 5.83 7.48 -2.91
N LYS A 70 6.22 6.24 -2.61
CA LYS A 70 7.43 5.61 -3.16
C LYS A 70 7.32 5.34 -4.66
N LEU A 71 6.13 4.97 -5.13
CA LEU A 71 5.87 4.83 -6.56
C LEU A 71 5.88 6.19 -7.26
N TYR A 72 5.41 7.24 -6.59
CA TYR A 72 5.46 8.60 -7.13
C TYR A 72 6.90 9.11 -7.27
N SER A 73 7.81 8.80 -6.34
CA SER A 73 9.22 9.15 -6.49
C SER A 73 9.87 8.47 -7.70
N LEU A 74 9.45 7.25 -8.06
CA LEU A 74 9.89 6.61 -9.30
C LEU A 74 9.42 7.33 -10.56
N LEU A 75 8.25 7.97 -10.52
CA LEU A 75 7.77 8.78 -11.65
C LEU A 75 8.60 10.06 -11.88
N SER A 76 9.42 10.43 -10.91
CA SER A 76 10.33 11.59 -11.01
C SER A 76 11.74 11.20 -11.47
N ASP A 77 12.04 9.90 -11.63
CA ASP A 77 13.35 9.43 -12.05
C ASP A 77 13.56 9.70 -13.56
N PRO A 78 14.68 10.31 -13.98
CA PRO A 78 14.94 10.68 -15.39
C PRO A 78 15.08 9.51 -16.39
N ILE A 79 14.99 8.25 -15.95
CA ILE A 79 15.17 7.08 -16.81
C ILE A 79 13.86 6.72 -17.55
N PRO A 80 13.80 6.87 -18.89
CA PRO A 80 12.56 6.74 -19.64
C PRO A 80 11.96 5.33 -19.63
N GLU A 81 12.77 4.27 -19.52
CA GLU A 81 12.29 2.88 -19.57
C GLU A 81 11.58 2.45 -18.29
N GLU A 82 12.07 2.90 -17.13
CA GLU A 82 11.46 2.62 -15.83
C GLU A 82 10.14 3.36 -15.67
N LEU A 83 10.10 4.61 -16.12
CA LEU A 83 8.88 5.42 -16.18
C LEU A 83 7.80 4.76 -17.02
N VAL A 84 8.12 4.26 -18.22
CA VAL A 84 7.13 3.63 -19.10
C VAL A 84 6.56 2.35 -18.50
N VAL A 85 7.37 1.57 -17.76
CA VAL A 85 6.90 0.34 -17.12
C VAL A 85 6.07 0.65 -15.87
N ALA A 86 6.55 1.58 -15.02
CA ALA A 86 5.79 2.05 -13.87
C ALA A 86 4.46 2.67 -14.30
N LEU A 87 4.46 3.53 -15.33
CA LEU A 87 3.27 4.16 -15.90
C LEU A 87 2.34 3.16 -16.56
N SER A 88 2.82 2.22 -17.36
CA SER A 88 1.95 1.24 -18.02
C SER A 88 1.24 0.33 -16.99
N HIS A 89 1.94 -0.09 -15.94
CA HIS A 89 1.32 -0.85 -14.86
C HIS A 89 0.40 0.02 -13.97
N LEU A 90 0.78 1.27 -13.67
CA LEU A 90 -0.07 2.21 -12.95
C LEU A 90 -1.36 2.50 -13.73
N VAL A 91 -1.28 2.76 -15.03
CA VAL A 91 -2.43 3.04 -15.90
C VAL A 91 -3.39 1.85 -15.95
N VAL A 92 -2.88 0.63 -16.04
CA VAL A 92 -3.71 -0.60 -15.98
C VAL A 92 -4.36 -0.80 -14.61
N GLN A 93 -3.78 -0.28 -13.53
CA GLN A 93 -4.35 -0.35 -12.16
C GLN A 93 -5.27 0.84 -11.81
N TYR A 94 -5.04 2.02 -12.40
CA TYR A 94 -5.77 3.26 -12.08
C TYR A 94 -7.12 3.38 -12.78
N GLU A 95 -7.38 2.64 -13.87
CA GLU A 95 -8.61 2.81 -14.65
C GLU A 95 -9.90 2.44 -13.90
N SER A 96 -9.86 1.88 -12.68
CA SER A 96 -11.12 1.62 -11.95
C SER A 96 -11.11 1.83 -10.44
N ASN A 97 -9.98 1.80 -9.73
CA ASN A 97 -10.07 1.55 -8.28
C ASN A 97 -9.26 2.48 -7.36
N PHE A 98 -8.26 3.21 -7.87
CA PHE A 98 -7.41 4.02 -6.99
C PHE A 98 -8.10 5.30 -6.52
N CYS A 99 -8.82 6.01 -7.41
CA CYS A 99 -9.61 7.19 -7.02
C CYS A 99 -10.74 6.83 -6.06
N THR A 100 -11.41 5.69 -6.25
CA THR A 100 -12.52 5.26 -5.38
C THR A 100 -12.05 4.93 -3.98
N VAL A 101 -10.93 4.20 -3.85
CA VAL A 101 -10.36 3.85 -2.52
C VAL A 101 -9.74 5.08 -1.85
N ALA A 102 -9.07 5.96 -2.61
CA ALA A 102 -8.56 7.21 -2.07
C ALA A 102 -9.69 8.15 -1.62
N LEU A 103 -10.81 8.23 -2.36
CA LEU A 103 -12.00 8.97 -1.95
C LEU A 103 -12.66 8.35 -0.72
N GLN A 104 -12.80 7.03 -0.66
CA GLN A 104 -13.31 6.33 0.54
C GLN A 104 -12.44 6.61 1.76
N PHE A 105 -11.12 6.62 1.61
CA PHE A 105 -10.20 6.93 2.70
C PHE A 105 -10.32 8.40 3.15
N MET A 106 -10.43 9.35 2.20
CA MET A 106 -10.72 10.76 2.51
C MET A 106 -12.09 10.95 3.17
N GLU A 107 -13.08 10.12 2.83
CA GLU A 107 -14.45 10.20 3.35
C GLU A 107 -14.56 9.52 4.73
N GLU A 108 -13.81 8.46 4.98
CA GLU A 108 -13.64 7.84 6.31
C GLU A 108 -12.94 8.78 7.29
N GLU A 109 -11.87 9.47 6.89
CA GLU A 109 -11.21 10.48 7.76
C GLU A 109 -12.15 11.63 8.12
N LYS A 110 -13.04 12.04 7.19
CA LYS A 110 -14.00 13.12 7.45
C LYS A 110 -15.16 12.69 8.35
N ASN A 111 -15.44 11.39 8.46
CA ASN A 111 -16.57 10.85 9.20
C ASN A 111 -16.21 10.30 10.58
N TYR A 112 -14.97 10.50 11.07
CA TYR A 112 -14.66 10.28 12.48
C TYR A 112 -15.43 11.30 13.34
N PRO A 113 -16.40 10.88 14.19
CA PRO A 113 -16.96 11.81 15.15
C PRO A 113 -15.84 12.18 16.12
N LEU A 114 -15.54 13.48 16.21
CA LEU A 114 -14.71 14.01 17.28
C LEU A 114 -15.22 13.43 18.60
N PRO A 115 -14.34 12.91 19.49
CA PRO A 115 -14.78 12.46 20.80
C PRO A 115 -15.50 13.64 21.48
N SER A 116 -16.79 13.45 21.76
CA SER A 116 -17.61 14.45 22.43
C SER A 116 -16.96 14.81 23.78
N PRO A 117 -16.73 16.10 24.09
CA PRO A 117 -16.24 16.49 25.40
C PRO A 117 -17.43 16.44 26.37
N ALA A 118 -17.74 15.26 26.91
CA ALA A 118 -18.77 15.14 27.92
C ALA A 118 -18.40 14.14 29.03
N ALA A 119 -18.36 14.69 30.24
CA ALA A 119 -18.55 14.03 31.53
C ALA A 119 -17.39 13.23 32.13
N THR A 120 -16.35 13.94 32.58
CA THR A 120 -15.66 13.54 33.82
C THR A 120 -16.45 14.12 34.99
N ASP A 121 -17.59 13.50 35.33
CA ASP A 121 -18.34 13.84 36.54
C ASP A 121 -17.55 13.31 37.74
N ILE A 122 -17.06 14.24 38.55
CA ILE A 122 -16.24 13.98 39.74
C ILE A 122 -17.19 13.56 40.86
N THR A 123 -17.49 12.26 40.96
CA THR A 123 -18.13 11.68 42.15
C THR A 123 -17.36 10.46 42.66
N TYR A 124 -16.14 10.72 43.14
CA TYR A 124 -15.46 9.87 44.13
C TYR A 124 -14.85 10.77 45.22
N VAL A 125 -15.70 11.42 46.01
CA VAL A 125 -15.32 11.90 47.35
C VAL A 125 -16.39 11.41 48.30
N GLY A 126 -16.17 10.20 48.81
CA GLY A 126 -17.09 9.54 49.72
C GLY A 126 -16.59 8.14 50.03
N ASN A 127 -15.53 8.07 50.86
CA ASN A 127 -15.14 6.99 51.78
C ASN A 127 -13.62 6.84 51.80
N LEU A 128 -12.99 7.37 52.85
CA LEU A 128 -12.03 6.68 53.71
C LEU A 128 -11.79 7.58 54.93
N GLU A 129 -12.13 7.02 56.09
CA GLU A 129 -12.08 7.63 57.43
C GLU A 129 -10.65 7.96 57.87
N GLY A 130 -10.53 9.03 58.66
CA GLY A 130 -9.32 9.51 59.36
C GLY A 130 -9.61 10.78 60.13
#